data_AF-A0A1Y3EHG2-F1
#
_entry.id   AF-A0A1Y3EHG2-F1
#
_cell.length_a   1.000
_cell.length_b   1.000
_cell.length_c   1.000
_cell.angle_alpha   90.00
_cell.angle_beta   90.00
_cell.angle_gamma   90.00
#
_symmetry.space_group_name_H-M   'P 1'
#
loop_
_entity.id
_entity.type
_entity.pdbx_description
1 polymer ?
#
loop_
_entity_poly.entity_id
_entity_poly.type
_entity_poly.pdbx_seq_one_letter_code
_entity_poly.pdbx_strand_id
1 'polypeptide(L)'
;MMVHCFPEKLVSQCPNNFIYAPGHVLVGFAKTVITTSSESECVEKCLTSTEDLGFYCKSGMFYQEDRNENCILNTESRSTQPNVYTEDEAA
;
A
#
# COMPACT_ATOMS: atom_id res chain seq x y z
N MET A 1 -19.57 -1.08 -1.60
CA MET A 1 -18.50 -0.99 -0.59
C MET A 1 -18.06 -2.42 -0.30
N MET A 2 -16.91 -2.85 -0.81
CA MET A 2 -16.35 -4.16 -0.47
C MET A 2 -15.59 -4.04 0.85
N VAL A 3 -15.84 -4.99 1.76
CA VAL A 3 -15.13 -5.09 3.03
C VAL A 3 -14.05 -6.16 2.87
N HIS A 4 -12.80 -5.76 2.99
CA HIS A 4 -11.67 -6.69 3.06
C HIS A 4 -11.30 -6.90 4.53
N CYS A 5 -11.29 -8.16 4.94
CA CYS A 5 -10.93 -8.54 6.31
C CYS A 5 -9.45 -8.90 6.36
N PHE A 6 -8.77 -8.42 7.40
CA PHE A 6 -7.38 -8.74 7.72
C PHE A 6 -7.29 -9.29 9.14
N PRO A 7 -6.24 -10.08 9.47
CA PRO A 7 -5.99 -10.52 10.84
C PRO A 7 -5.98 -9.35 11.84
N GLU A 8 -6.72 -9.47 12.94
CA GLU A 8 -6.91 -8.40 13.95
C GLU A 8 -5.59 -7.84 14.50
N LYS A 9 -4.60 -8.72 14.71
CA LYS A 9 -3.25 -8.34 15.18
C LYS A 9 -2.57 -7.31 14.25
N LEU A 10 -2.85 -7.37 12.95
CA LEU A 10 -2.28 -6.44 11.97
C LEU A 10 -3.01 -5.09 11.98
N VAL A 11 -4.34 -5.11 12.12
CA VAL A 11 -5.17 -3.90 12.03
C VAL A 11 -5.15 -3.10 13.33
N SER A 12 -5.04 -3.75 14.48
CA SER A 12 -4.98 -3.10 15.80
C SER A 12 -3.85 -2.08 15.95
N GLN A 13 -2.78 -2.18 15.15
CA GLN A 13 -1.65 -1.24 15.16
C GLN A 13 -1.84 -0.05 14.19
N CYS A 14 -2.90 -0.05 13.38
CA CYS A 14 -3.22 0.98 12.39
C CYS A 14 -4.61 1.56 12.66
N PRO A 15 -4.74 2.56 13.55
CA PRO A 15 -6.04 3.06 14.02
C PRO A 15 -6.88 3.85 12.99
N ASN A 16 -6.53 3.82 11.71
CA ASN A 16 -7.29 4.47 10.62
C ASN A 16 -7.23 3.59 9.37
N ASN A 17 -8.17 2.65 9.27
CA ASN A 17 -8.39 1.73 8.15
C ASN A 17 -7.82 2.24 6.81
N PHE A 18 -7.09 1.37 6.10
CA PHE A 18 -6.60 1.68 4.76
C PHE A 18 -7.73 2.26 3.90
N ILE A 19 -7.43 3.39 3.26
CA ILE A 19 -8.37 4.02 2.35
C ILE A 19 -8.07 3.48 0.95
N TYR A 20 -9.04 2.75 0.40
CA TYR A 20 -8.96 2.28 -0.96
C TYR A 20 -9.16 3.44 -1.93
N ALA A 21 -8.20 3.64 -2.83
CA ALA A 21 -8.22 4.72 -3.81
C ALA A 21 -7.71 4.21 -5.17
N PRO A 22 -8.59 3.59 -5.98
CA PRO A 22 -8.22 3.06 -7.29
C PRO A 22 -7.84 4.20 -8.25
N GLY A 23 -6.95 3.91 -9.21
CA GLY A 23 -6.51 4.88 -10.22
C GLY A 23 -5.72 6.05 -9.66
N HIS A 24 -5.08 5.89 -8.49
CA HIS A 24 -4.25 6.91 -7.88
C HIS A 24 -2.88 6.37 -7.52
N VAL A 25 -1.87 7.24 -7.64
CA VAL A 25 -0.48 6.95 -7.32
C VAL A 25 0.12 7.99 -6.38
N LEU A 26 1.16 7.57 -5.65
CA LEU A 26 1.98 8.43 -4.80
C LEU A 26 3.43 8.38 -5.29
N VAL A 27 3.91 9.49 -5.83
CA VAL A 27 5.22 9.53 -6.51
C VAL A 27 6.34 9.91 -5.54
N GLY A 28 7.47 9.21 -5.63
CA GLY A 28 8.74 9.60 -5.00
C GLY A 28 9.00 9.07 -3.57
N PHE A 29 8.08 8.27 -3.01
CA PHE A 29 8.20 7.74 -1.64
C PHE A 29 8.24 6.22 -1.54
N ALA A 30 8.48 5.55 -2.67
CA ALA A 30 8.66 4.10 -2.74
C ALA A 30 9.90 3.71 -1.93
N LYS A 31 9.71 2.89 -0.90
CA LYS A 31 10.80 2.33 -0.10
C LYS A 31 11.34 1.04 -0.72
N THR A 32 10.42 0.18 -1.13
CA THR A 32 10.71 -1.10 -1.74
C THR A 32 9.57 -1.51 -2.65
N VAL A 33 9.90 -2.31 -3.64
CA VAL A 33 8.96 -2.95 -4.54
C VAL A 33 9.06 -4.46 -4.34
N ILE A 34 7.93 -5.13 -4.21
CA ILE A 34 7.86 -6.58 -3.98
C ILE A 34 6.84 -7.19 -4.93
N THR A 35 6.95 -8.51 -5.11
CA THR A 35 5.93 -9.29 -5.84
C THR A 35 4.93 -9.86 -4.83
N THR A 36 3.65 -9.59 -5.06
CA THR A 36 2.54 -10.22 -4.33
C THR A 36 1.54 -10.84 -5.30
N SER A 37 0.82 -11.86 -4.84
CA SER A 37 -0.20 -12.56 -5.62
C SER A 37 -1.55 -11.83 -5.66
N SER A 38 -1.77 -10.86 -4.76
CA SER A 38 -3.01 -10.11 -4.66
C SER A 38 -2.82 -8.74 -3.98
N GLU A 39 -3.83 -7.88 -4.13
CA GLU A 39 -3.93 -6.60 -3.42
C GLU A 39 -3.97 -6.79 -1.91
N SER A 40 -4.74 -7.78 -1.42
CA SER A 40 -4.80 -8.11 0.01
C SER A 40 -3.42 -8.48 0.56
N GLU A 41 -2.65 -9.30 -0.18
CA GLU A 41 -1.29 -9.64 0.23
C GLU A 41 -0.38 -8.40 0.23
N CYS A 42 -0.55 -7.47 -0.70
CA CYS A 42 0.19 -6.20 -0.69
C CYS A 42 -0.11 -5.36 0.56
N VAL A 43 -1.38 -5.30 0.97
CA VAL A 43 -1.79 -4.63 2.23
C VAL A 43 -1.20 -5.35 3.44
N GLU A 44 -1.23 -6.68 3.50
CA GLU A 44 -0.60 -7.45 4.59
C GLU A 44 0.89 -7.18 4.68
N LYS A 45 1.61 -7.16 3.56
CA LYS A 45 3.04 -6.83 3.51
C LYS A 45 3.34 -5.41 3.96
N CYS A 46 2.46 -4.45 3.67
CA CYS A 46 2.57 -3.10 4.21
C CYS A 46 2.39 -3.13 5.74
N LEU A 47 1.37 -3.81 6.25
CA LEU A 47 1.10 -3.93 7.69
C LEU A 47 2.23 -4.63 8.46
N THR A 48 2.89 -5.64 7.88
CA THR A 48 4.00 -6.37 8.52
C THR A 48 5.38 -5.81 8.20
N SER A 49 5.48 -4.75 7.39
CA SER A 49 6.75 -4.18 6.91
C SER A 49 7.75 -3.82 8.01
N THR A 50 7.28 -3.47 9.21
CA THR A 50 8.17 -3.13 10.33
C THR A 50 8.92 -4.36 10.83
N GLU A 51 8.23 -5.50 10.92
CA GLU A 51 8.81 -6.78 11.35
C GLU A 51 9.60 -7.45 10.22
N ASP A 52 9.03 -7.47 9.00
CA ASP A 52 9.58 -8.24 7.87
C ASP A 52 10.69 -7.49 7.12
N LEU A 53 10.59 -6.17 7.02
CA LEU A 53 11.40 -5.33 6.12
C LEU A 53 12.16 -4.19 6.83
N GLY A 54 11.91 -4.00 8.13
CA GLY A 54 12.60 -3.01 8.95
C GLY A 54 12.20 -1.56 8.68
N PHE A 55 11.00 -1.30 8.15
CA PHE A 55 10.47 0.06 7.99
C PHE A 55 8.97 0.12 8.23
N TYR A 56 8.46 1.31 8.59
CA TYR A 56 7.03 1.52 8.77
C TYR A 56 6.38 1.96 7.45
N CYS A 57 5.68 1.05 6.79
CA CYS A 57 4.90 1.36 5.59
C CYS A 57 3.66 2.19 5.96
N LYS A 58 3.44 3.30 5.25
CA LYS A 58 2.30 4.20 5.46
C LYS A 58 1.25 4.12 4.35
N SER A 59 1.62 3.62 3.17
CA SER A 59 0.68 3.34 2.07
C SER A 59 1.29 2.34 1.09
N GLY A 60 0.43 1.64 0.35
CA GLY A 60 0.82 0.71 -0.71
C GLY A 60 0.14 1.05 -2.03
N MET A 61 0.78 0.69 -3.15
CA MET A 61 0.19 0.73 -4.49
C MET A 61 0.31 -0.65 -5.11
N PHE A 62 -0.76 -1.15 -5.72
CA PHE A 62 -0.82 -2.48 -6.31
C PHE A 62 -1.20 -2.42 -7.80
N TYR A 63 -0.35 -2.99 -8.65
CA TYR A 63 -0.52 -3.02 -10.10
C TYR A 63 -1.00 -4.41 -10.53
N GLN A 64 -2.31 -4.57 -10.66
CA GLN A 64 -2.94 -5.88 -10.88
C GLN A 64 -2.47 -6.59 -12.17
N GLU A 65 -2.15 -5.83 -13.22
CA GLU A 65 -1.72 -6.37 -14.52
C GLU A 65 -0.27 -6.90 -14.49
N ASP A 66 0.53 -6.43 -13.52
CA ASP A 66 1.93 -6.82 -13.40
C ASP A 66 2.07 -8.10 -12.57
N ARG A 67 2.82 -9.05 -13.13
CA ARG A 67 3.06 -10.36 -12.49
C ARG A 67 4.20 -10.36 -11.48
N ASN A 68 5.10 -9.40 -11.58
CA ASN A 68 6.28 -9.26 -10.73
C ASN A 68 6.39 -7.79 -10.32
N GLU A 69 6.98 -7.52 -9.15
CA GLU A 69 7.26 -6.16 -8.69
C GLU A 69 6.01 -5.25 -8.69
N ASN A 70 4.86 -5.86 -8.41
CA ASN A 70 3.54 -5.26 -8.55
C ASN A 70 3.01 -4.59 -7.28
N CYS A 71 3.72 -4.69 -6.16
CA CYS A 71 3.36 -4.07 -4.90
C CYS A 71 4.45 -3.09 -4.47
N ILE A 72 4.13 -1.80 -4.49
CA ILE A 72 5.03 -0.73 -4.05
C ILE A 72 4.64 -0.30 -2.65
N LEU A 73 5.59 -0.39 -1.73
CA LEU A 73 5.41 0.00 -0.34
C LEU A 73 6.07 1.36 -0.08
N ASN A 74 5.31 2.30 0.47
CA ASN A 74 5.76 3.69 0.65
C ASN A 74 5.98 4.06 2.12
N THR A 75 6.95 4.94 2.37
CA THR A 75 7.15 5.55 3.71
C THR A 75 6.21 6.72 3.99
N GLU A 76 5.44 7.17 3.00
CA GLU A 76 4.50 8.29 3.09
C GLU A 76 3.10 7.89 2.59
N SER A 77 2.12 8.78 2.77
CA SER A 77 0.73 8.56 2.33
C SER A 77 0.14 9.84 1.74
N ARG A 78 -1.06 9.75 1.14
CA ARG A 78 -1.79 10.91 0.62
C ARG A 78 -2.00 12.03 1.66
N SER A 79 -2.06 11.68 2.95
CA SER A 79 -2.26 12.66 4.02
C SER A 79 -0.98 13.42 4.34
N THR A 80 0.18 12.77 4.24
CA THR A 80 1.48 13.41 4.53
C THR A 80 2.08 14.08 3.31
N GLN A 81 1.75 13.61 2.10
CA GLN A 81 2.31 14.10 0.83
C GLN A 81 1.21 14.35 -0.22
N PRO A 82 0.26 15.27 0.03
CA PRO A 82 -0.91 15.48 -0.83
C PRO A 82 -0.56 16.05 -2.21
N ASN A 83 0.55 16.79 -2.35
CA ASN A 83 0.91 17.47 -3.60
C ASN A 83 1.43 16.52 -4.70
N VAL A 84 1.81 15.30 -4.33
CA VAL A 84 2.34 14.28 -5.26
C VAL A 84 1.51 12.99 -5.23
N TYR A 85 0.32 13.10 -4.64
CA TYR A 85 -0.74 12.12 -4.77
C TYR A 85 -1.62 12.57 -5.96
N THR A 86 -1.62 11.78 -7.02
CA THR A 86 -2.26 12.13 -8.30
C THR A 86 -3.05 10.95 -8.84
N GLU A 87 -3.98 11.23 -9.75
CA GLU A 87 -4.57 10.20 -10.60
C GLU A 87 -3.47 9.57 -11.46
N ASP A 88 -3.57 8.25 -11.65
CA ASP A 88 -2.72 7.52 -12.57
C ASP A 88 -3.21 7.80 -13.99
N GLU A 89 -2.39 8.45 -14.81
CA GLU A 89 -2.72 8.79 -16.20
C GLU A 89 -2.85 7.54 -17.10
N ALA A 90 -2.53 6.35 -16.58
CA ALA A 90 -2.66 5.06 -17.24
C ALA A 90 -4.01 4.33 -16.99
N ALA A 91 -4.92 4.90 -16.20
CA ALA A 91 -6.22 4.31 -15.84
C ALA A 91 -7.32 4.47 -16.91
#